data_AF-A0A1V5IFK9-F1
#
_entry.id   AF-A0A1V5IFK9-F1
#
_cell.length_a   1.000
_cell.length_b   1.000
_cell.length_c   1.000
_cell.angle_alpha   90.00
_cell.angle_beta   90.00
_cell.angle_gamma   90.00
#
_symmetry.space_group_name_H-M   'P 1'
#
loop_
_entity.id
_entity.type
_entity.pdbx_description
1 polymer ?
#
loop_
_entity_poly.entity_id
_entity_poly.type
_entity_poly.pdbx_seq_one_letter_code
_entity_poly.pdbx_strand_id
1 'polypeptide(L)'
;MVFAGFLKILIPFIVCIPGVCAYLIWNDADLHSRLMSQGLLNGSINVSDDAYPFLIRNFTPVVVKGLSFAALTAAVISSLASMFNSTSTIFTIDIYKQFMNKNASERRLVAVGRLTALAALVIALIAVYPIMGGADQAFQIIQEYSGFVYPGIVVIFSLGLLWKRSSGLAAIVTAIGTFLFSVLFKLIMPNTPFLIRMGYVFFVLVILFVSLSLLSKNTVPAKPLDEHTIKTQLKWSSILFASSIICYVLGIIVMFCKASWCLTLQNLGFEGIFFLATMFLVLSIYLKSNAKDKVQDPKAIEIDLSLFRTNTQFNIGAFGIIVLLAILYITLW
;
A
#
# COMPACT_ATOMS: atom_id res chain seq x y z
N MET A 1 -16.60 -8.01 -2.96
CA MET A 1 -15.32 -7.92 -2.22
C MET A 1 -14.56 -9.23 -2.19
N VAL A 2 -15.12 -10.32 -1.66
CA VAL A 2 -14.45 -11.64 -1.61
C VAL A 2 -13.96 -12.12 -2.98
N PHE A 3 -14.81 -12.06 -4.01
CA PHE A 3 -14.40 -12.43 -5.37
C PHE A 3 -13.17 -11.65 -5.88
N ALA A 4 -13.13 -10.33 -5.64
CA ALA A 4 -11.96 -9.53 -5.98
C ALA A 4 -10.73 -9.94 -5.14
N GLY A 5 -10.92 -10.28 -3.86
CA GLY A 5 -9.87 -10.84 -3.02
C GLY A 5 -9.30 -12.15 -3.57
N PHE A 6 -10.16 -13.05 -4.06
CA PHE A 6 -9.76 -14.28 -4.73
C PHE A 6 -8.99 -14.01 -6.02
N LEU A 7 -9.48 -13.12 -6.89
CA LEU A 7 -8.80 -12.75 -8.14
C LEU A 7 -7.40 -12.18 -7.89
N LYS A 8 -7.17 -11.48 -6.77
CA LYS A 8 -5.84 -10.97 -6.42
C LYS A 8 -4.80 -12.07 -6.21
N ILE A 9 -5.22 -13.27 -5.79
CA ILE A 9 -4.31 -14.40 -5.62
C ILE A 9 -3.75 -14.87 -6.97
N LEU A 10 -4.51 -14.68 -8.07
CA LEU A 10 -4.08 -15.05 -9.42
C LEU A 10 -3.06 -14.07 -10.02
N ILE A 11 -3.00 -12.83 -9.52
CA ILE A 11 -2.17 -11.77 -10.11
C ILE A 11 -0.67 -12.16 -10.17
N PRO A 12 -0.03 -12.66 -9.10
CA PRO A 12 1.37 -13.08 -9.18
C PRO A 12 1.61 -14.20 -10.20
N PHE A 13 0.65 -15.11 -10.40
CA PHE A 13 0.78 -16.19 -11.39
C PHE A 13 0.73 -15.64 -12.82
N ILE A 14 -0.04 -14.59 -13.06
CA ILE A 14 -0.18 -13.99 -14.40
C ILE A 14 0.94 -12.99 -14.68
N VAL A 15 1.38 -12.23 -13.68
CA VAL A 15 2.29 -11.09 -13.87
C VAL A 15 3.74 -11.42 -13.50
N CYS A 16 3.98 -12.19 -12.44
CA CYS A 16 5.35 -12.44 -11.95
C CYS A 16 5.98 -13.69 -12.59
N ILE A 17 5.21 -14.78 -12.78
CA ILE A 17 5.74 -16.02 -13.38
C ILE A 17 6.36 -15.78 -14.76
N PRO A 18 5.75 -15.01 -15.68
CA PRO A 18 6.41 -14.69 -16.94
C PRO A 18 7.79 -14.03 -16.75
N GLY A 19 7.95 -13.14 -15.76
CA GLY A 19 9.25 -12.56 -15.43
C GLY A 19 10.28 -13.61 -15.02
N VAL A 20 9.89 -14.59 -14.19
CA VAL A 20 10.75 -15.72 -13.79
C VAL A 20 11.13 -16.59 -14.98
N CYS A 21 10.17 -16.90 -15.87
CA CYS A 21 10.44 -17.65 -17.09
C CYS A 21 11.43 -16.92 -18.02
N ALA A 22 11.25 -15.61 -18.21
CA ALA A 22 12.17 -14.79 -18.99
C ALA A 22 13.57 -14.79 -18.39
N TYR A 23 13.66 -14.66 -17.05
CA TYR A 23 14.93 -14.74 -16.33
C TYR A 23 15.65 -16.07 -16.56
N LEU A 24 14.94 -17.21 -16.49
CA LEU A 24 15.53 -18.53 -16.74
C LEU A 24 16.00 -18.68 -18.19
N ILE A 25 15.16 -18.29 -19.16
CA ILE A 25 15.51 -18.33 -20.60
C ILE A 25 16.74 -17.47 -20.91
N TRP A 26 16.90 -16.35 -20.21
CA TRP A 26 17.99 -15.42 -20.45
C TRP A 26 19.30 -15.82 -19.76
N ASN A 27 19.23 -16.35 -18.54
CA ASN A 27 20.43 -16.62 -17.71
C ASN A 27 20.91 -18.08 -17.75
N ASP A 28 20.09 -19.04 -18.19
CA ASP A 28 20.55 -20.41 -18.43
C ASP A 28 21.29 -20.49 -19.77
N ALA A 29 22.59 -20.72 -19.73
CA ALA A 29 23.45 -20.71 -20.91
C ALA A 29 23.12 -21.80 -21.95
N ASP A 30 22.71 -23.00 -21.50
CA ASP A 30 22.33 -24.08 -22.42
C ASP A 30 21.00 -23.72 -23.10
N LEU A 31 20.01 -23.33 -22.31
CA LEU A 31 18.69 -22.99 -22.83
C LEU A 31 18.76 -21.77 -23.77
N HIS A 32 19.48 -20.72 -23.36
CA HIS A 32 19.64 -19.50 -24.15
C HIS A 32 20.31 -19.79 -25.49
N SER A 33 21.45 -20.49 -25.49
CA SER A 33 22.20 -20.79 -26.71
C SER A 33 21.43 -21.70 -27.66
N ARG A 34 20.67 -22.66 -27.13
CA ARG A 34 19.78 -23.54 -27.93
C ARG A 34 18.66 -22.76 -28.59
N LEU A 35 17.98 -21.88 -27.86
CA LEU A 35 16.89 -21.07 -28.42
C LEU A 35 17.41 -20.01 -29.40
N MET A 36 18.59 -19.44 -29.14
CA MET A 36 19.28 -18.54 -30.07
C MET A 36 19.66 -19.27 -31.38
N SER A 37 20.27 -20.45 -31.29
CA SER A 37 20.69 -21.23 -32.48
C SER A 37 19.51 -21.71 -33.34
N GLN A 38 18.33 -21.88 -32.73
CA GLN A 38 17.08 -22.17 -33.43
C GLN A 38 16.40 -20.93 -34.05
N GLY A 39 16.97 -19.73 -33.86
CA GLY A 39 16.38 -18.48 -34.33
C GLY A 39 15.08 -18.08 -33.61
N LEU A 40 14.81 -18.64 -32.44
CA LEU A 40 13.58 -18.40 -31.68
C LEU A 40 13.64 -17.15 -30.80
N LEU A 41 14.84 -16.61 -30.55
CA LEU A 41 15.04 -15.43 -29.73
C LEU A 41 15.46 -14.23 -30.58
N ASN A 42 14.76 -13.12 -30.38
CA ASN A 42 15.03 -11.83 -31.00
C ASN A 42 15.00 -10.71 -29.94
N GLY A 43 15.99 -9.81 -30.02
CA GLY A 43 16.17 -8.70 -29.07
C GLY A 43 16.96 -9.09 -27.83
N SER A 44 17.07 -8.16 -26.89
CA SER A 44 17.75 -8.36 -25.61
C SER A 44 16.88 -7.93 -24.44
N ILE A 45 17.18 -8.47 -23.26
CA ILE A 45 16.69 -7.96 -21.98
C ILE A 45 17.81 -7.06 -21.43
N ASN A 46 17.61 -5.74 -21.46
CA ASN A 46 18.59 -4.78 -20.94
C ASN A 46 18.28 -4.40 -19.49
N VAL A 47 16.99 -4.33 -19.16
CA VAL A 47 16.47 -4.11 -17.79
C VAL A 47 15.41 -5.16 -17.48
N SER A 48 15.16 -5.39 -16.19
CA SER A 48 14.17 -6.37 -15.72
C SER A 48 12.77 -6.17 -16.32
N ASP A 49 12.36 -4.91 -16.59
CA ASP A 49 11.05 -4.60 -17.16
C ASP A 49 10.87 -5.05 -18.63
N ASP A 50 11.96 -5.36 -19.35
CA ASP A 50 11.93 -5.88 -20.72
C ASP A 50 11.41 -7.35 -20.79
N ALA A 51 11.37 -8.04 -19.65
CA ALA A 51 11.05 -9.47 -19.57
C ALA A 51 9.70 -9.84 -20.20
N TYR A 52 8.64 -9.10 -19.90
CA TYR A 52 7.30 -9.41 -20.40
C TYR A 52 7.16 -9.12 -21.90
N PRO A 53 7.57 -7.94 -22.42
CA PRO A 53 7.65 -7.69 -23.86
C PRO A 53 8.51 -8.72 -24.62
N PHE A 54 9.65 -9.12 -24.05
CA PHE A 54 10.54 -10.13 -24.64
C PHE A 54 9.82 -11.46 -24.87
N LEU A 55 9.03 -11.93 -23.88
CA LEU A 55 8.28 -13.17 -24.02
C LEU A 55 7.17 -13.07 -25.07
N ILE A 56 6.41 -11.97 -25.08
CA ILE A 56 5.37 -11.75 -26.10
C ILE A 56 6.01 -11.76 -27.49
N ARG A 57 7.13 -11.06 -27.66
CA ARG A 57 7.82 -10.96 -28.96
C ARG A 57 8.23 -12.33 -29.49
N ASN A 58 8.78 -13.20 -28.64
CA ASN A 58 9.45 -14.42 -29.08
C ASN A 58 8.54 -15.67 -29.06
N PHE A 59 7.56 -15.74 -28.17
CA PHE A 59 6.80 -16.97 -27.94
C PHE A 59 5.31 -16.89 -28.30
N THR A 60 4.80 -15.73 -28.73
CA THR A 60 3.40 -15.61 -29.13
C THR A 60 3.21 -15.65 -30.66
N PRO A 61 2.16 -16.36 -31.15
CA PRO A 61 1.78 -16.32 -32.56
C PRO A 61 1.49 -14.89 -33.04
N VAL A 62 1.69 -14.62 -34.33
CA VAL A 62 1.58 -13.28 -34.93
C VAL A 62 0.27 -12.56 -34.55
N VAL A 63 -0.86 -13.26 -34.58
CA VAL A 63 -2.17 -12.70 -34.21
C VAL A 63 -2.24 -12.35 -32.72
N VAL A 64 -1.80 -13.25 -31.84
CA VAL A 64 -1.80 -13.05 -30.39
C VAL A 64 -0.84 -11.93 -30.01
N LYS A 65 0.30 -11.80 -30.70
CA LYS A 65 1.27 -10.72 -30.53
C LYS A 65 0.65 -9.36 -30.78
N GLY A 66 -0.03 -9.21 -31.93
CA GLY A 66 -0.75 -7.98 -32.29
C GLY A 66 -1.86 -7.65 -31.29
N LEU A 67 -2.66 -8.65 -30.91
CA LEU A 67 -3.73 -8.48 -29.92
C LEU A 67 -3.19 -8.09 -28.54
N SER A 68 -2.10 -8.73 -28.09
CA SER A 68 -1.46 -8.43 -26.81
C SER A 68 -0.90 -7.01 -26.78
N PHE A 69 -0.24 -6.59 -27.86
CA PHE A 69 0.24 -5.22 -27.99
C PHE A 69 -0.91 -4.21 -27.92
N ALA A 70 -1.98 -4.41 -28.70
CA ALA A 70 -3.16 -3.55 -28.68
C ALA A 70 -3.82 -3.48 -27.30
N ALA A 71 -3.97 -4.63 -26.61
CA ALA A 71 -4.56 -4.70 -25.28
C ALA A 71 -3.71 -3.99 -24.23
N LEU A 72 -2.39 -4.18 -24.25
CA LEU A 72 -1.46 -3.50 -23.35
C LEU A 72 -1.45 -1.98 -23.59
N THR A 73 -1.39 -1.54 -24.84
CA THR A 73 -1.47 -0.11 -25.18
C THR A 73 -2.79 0.49 -24.72
N ALA A 74 -3.92 -0.16 -24.96
CA ALA A 74 -5.22 0.30 -24.50
C ALA A 74 -5.30 0.38 -22.97
N ALA A 75 -4.77 -0.62 -22.25
CA ALA A 75 -4.73 -0.63 -20.79
C ALA A 75 -3.87 0.50 -20.21
N VAL A 76 -2.70 0.78 -20.82
CA VAL A 76 -1.83 1.89 -20.43
C VAL A 76 -2.51 3.23 -20.67
N ILE A 77 -3.08 3.45 -21.87
CA ILE A 77 -3.78 4.70 -22.21
C ILE A 77 -4.98 4.91 -21.28
N SER A 78 -5.76 3.86 -21.00
CA SER A 78 -6.90 3.93 -20.07
C SER A 78 -6.45 4.31 -18.65
N SER A 79 -5.36 3.72 -18.16
CA SER A 79 -4.81 4.00 -16.84
C SER A 79 -4.30 5.44 -16.75
N LEU A 80 -3.56 5.91 -17.76
CA LEU A 80 -3.08 7.29 -17.84
C LEU A 80 -4.24 8.29 -17.89
N ALA A 81 -5.27 8.04 -18.70
CA ALA A 81 -6.45 8.88 -18.78
C ALA A 81 -7.15 8.98 -17.41
N SER A 82 -7.29 7.86 -16.69
CA SER A 82 -7.86 7.84 -15.34
C SER A 82 -7.01 8.65 -14.37
N MET A 83 -5.68 8.48 -14.38
CA MET A 83 -4.77 9.22 -13.49
C MET A 83 -4.81 10.73 -13.75
N PHE A 84 -4.77 11.16 -15.01
CA PHE A 84 -4.87 12.59 -15.35
C PHE A 84 -6.23 13.17 -14.99
N ASN A 85 -7.32 12.42 -15.18
CA ASN A 85 -8.66 12.84 -14.76
C ASN A 85 -8.77 12.99 -13.24
N SER A 86 -8.22 12.05 -12.46
CA SER A 86 -8.17 12.16 -11.00
C SER A 86 -7.36 13.37 -10.54
N THR A 87 -6.15 13.58 -11.08
CA THR A 87 -5.30 14.74 -10.77
C THR A 87 -6.00 16.06 -11.12
N SER A 88 -6.67 16.10 -12.28
CA SER A 88 -7.45 17.25 -12.73
C SER A 88 -8.60 17.56 -11.78
N THR A 89 -9.34 16.54 -11.34
CA THR A 89 -10.49 16.69 -10.45
C THR A 89 -10.06 17.14 -9.05
N ILE A 90 -9.02 16.52 -8.48
CA ILE A 90 -8.43 16.90 -7.19
C ILE A 90 -8.00 18.36 -7.22
N PHE A 91 -7.24 18.78 -8.24
CA PHE A 91 -6.82 20.17 -8.33
C PHE A 91 -8.00 21.13 -8.54
N THR A 92 -8.94 20.82 -9.42
CA THR A 92 -10.03 21.75 -9.74
C THR A 92 -11.02 21.93 -8.61
N ILE A 93 -11.41 20.84 -7.94
CA ILE A 93 -12.42 20.86 -6.88
C ILE A 93 -11.76 21.24 -5.54
N ASP A 94 -10.72 20.51 -5.14
CA ASP A 94 -10.17 20.61 -3.79
C ASP A 94 -9.21 21.80 -3.65
N ILE A 95 -8.59 22.27 -4.74
CA ILE A 95 -7.64 23.39 -4.71
C ILE A 95 -8.23 24.65 -5.36
N TYR A 96 -8.52 24.61 -6.66
CA TYR A 96 -8.93 25.79 -7.44
C TYR A 96 -10.28 26.33 -6.96
N LYS A 97 -11.33 25.52 -6.88
CA LYS A 97 -12.64 25.96 -6.41
C LYS A 97 -12.58 26.40 -4.95
N GLN A 98 -11.95 25.61 -4.08
CA GLN A 98 -11.94 25.90 -2.65
C GLN A 98 -11.12 27.15 -2.26
N PHE A 99 -9.95 27.36 -2.88
CA PHE A 99 -8.99 28.39 -2.45
C PHE A 99 -8.76 29.53 -3.44
N MET A 100 -9.00 29.32 -4.74
CA MET A 100 -8.72 30.34 -5.78
C MET A 100 -9.98 31.02 -6.32
N ASN A 101 -11.03 30.25 -6.63
CA ASN A 101 -12.29 30.79 -7.13
C ASN A 101 -13.51 29.96 -6.67
N LYS A 102 -14.06 30.35 -5.52
CA LYS A 102 -15.20 29.69 -4.86
C LYS A 102 -16.49 29.65 -5.69
N ASN A 103 -16.66 30.63 -6.58
CA ASN A 103 -17.86 30.79 -7.41
C ASN A 103 -17.60 30.40 -8.87
N ALA A 104 -16.55 29.61 -9.15
CA ALA A 104 -16.25 29.16 -10.51
C ALA A 104 -17.42 28.34 -11.08
N SER A 105 -17.87 28.71 -12.28
CA SER A 105 -18.88 27.96 -13.01
C SER A 105 -18.36 26.59 -13.46
N GLU A 106 -19.25 25.63 -13.67
CA GLU A 106 -18.88 24.28 -14.15
C GLU A 106 -18.08 24.31 -15.44
N ARG A 107 -18.43 25.21 -16.39
CA ARG A 107 -17.66 25.40 -17.63
C ARG A 107 -16.23 25.85 -17.35
N ARG A 108 -16.02 26.71 -16.35
CA ARG A 108 -14.68 27.17 -15.95
C ARG A 108 -13.90 26.04 -15.26
N LEU A 109 -14.55 25.27 -14.39
CA LEU A 109 -13.92 24.12 -13.72
C LEU A 109 -13.43 23.08 -14.73
N VAL A 110 -14.24 22.73 -15.72
CA VAL A 110 -13.82 21.82 -16.80
C VAL A 110 -12.64 22.37 -17.60
N ALA A 111 -12.64 23.68 -17.92
CA ALA A 111 -11.54 24.30 -18.65
C ALA A 111 -10.23 24.29 -17.86
N VAL A 112 -10.28 24.65 -16.57
CA VAL A 112 -9.11 24.57 -15.67
C VAL A 112 -8.66 23.12 -15.53
N GLY A 113 -9.61 22.17 -15.43
CA GLY A 113 -9.30 20.76 -15.33
C GLY A 113 -8.53 20.21 -16.52
N ARG A 114 -8.94 20.57 -17.75
CA ARG A 114 -8.20 20.19 -18.97
C ARG A 114 -6.79 20.78 -18.98
N LEU A 115 -6.63 22.03 -18.52
CA LEU A 115 -5.31 22.66 -18.41
C LEU A 115 -4.42 21.97 -17.37
N THR A 116 -4.98 21.61 -16.21
CA THR A 116 -4.25 20.86 -15.18
C THR A 116 -3.81 19.49 -15.70
N ALA A 117 -4.68 18.76 -16.40
CA ALA A 117 -4.33 17.47 -16.99
C ALA A 117 -3.18 17.60 -18.00
N LEU A 118 -3.23 18.63 -18.86
CA LEU A 118 -2.16 18.93 -19.81
C LEU A 118 -0.84 19.28 -19.11
N ALA A 119 -0.90 20.13 -18.07
CA ALA A 119 0.28 20.48 -17.29
C ALA A 119 0.89 19.25 -16.59
N ALA A 120 0.06 18.40 -15.99
CA ALA A 120 0.50 17.15 -15.36
C ALA A 120 1.17 16.20 -16.36
N LEU A 121 0.61 16.08 -17.59
CA LEU A 121 1.22 15.30 -18.66
C LEU A 121 2.60 15.83 -19.06
N VAL A 122 2.74 17.15 -19.26
CA VAL A 122 4.03 17.77 -19.60
C VAL A 122 5.06 17.55 -18.49
N ILE A 123 4.67 17.73 -17.23
CA ILE A 123 5.55 17.46 -16.07
C ILE A 123 5.98 15.99 -16.06
N ALA A 124 5.05 15.05 -16.26
CA ALA A 124 5.35 13.63 -16.30
C ALA A 124 6.34 13.27 -17.42
N LEU A 125 6.18 13.83 -18.62
CA LEU A 125 7.08 13.62 -19.75
C LEU A 125 8.51 14.14 -19.49
N ILE A 126 8.64 15.26 -18.77
CA ILE A 126 9.95 15.80 -18.40
C ILE A 126 10.58 14.99 -17.26
N ALA A 127 9.77 14.57 -16.29
CA ALA A 127 10.23 13.89 -15.08
C ALA A 127 10.58 12.41 -15.29
N VAL A 128 10.00 11.74 -16.29
CA VAL A 128 10.18 10.29 -16.48
C VAL A 128 11.64 9.91 -16.71
N TYR A 129 12.36 10.65 -17.57
CA TYR A 129 13.75 10.35 -17.90
C TYR A 129 14.70 10.44 -16.69
N PRO A 130 14.77 11.53 -15.91
CA PRO A 130 15.67 11.59 -14.76
C PRO A 130 15.28 10.64 -13.62
N ILE A 131 14.00 10.28 -13.49
CA ILE A 131 13.54 9.36 -12.43
C ILE A 131 13.81 7.91 -12.81
N MET A 132 13.66 7.53 -14.09
CA MET A 132 13.79 6.15 -14.55
C MET A 132 15.14 5.83 -15.20
N GLY A 133 15.91 6.81 -15.66
CA GLY A 133 17.04 6.66 -16.58
C GLY A 133 18.23 5.82 -16.11
N GLY A 134 18.20 5.27 -14.88
CA GLY A 134 19.17 4.31 -14.38
C GLY A 134 18.56 3.21 -13.51
N ALA A 135 17.23 3.04 -13.52
CA ALA A 135 16.57 2.05 -12.68
C ALA A 135 16.25 0.77 -13.46
N ASP A 136 16.57 -0.37 -12.85
CA ASP A 136 16.32 -1.68 -13.42
C ASP A 136 14.83 -2.09 -13.37
N GLN A 137 14.08 -1.59 -12.38
CA GLN A 137 12.68 -1.97 -12.13
C GLN A 137 11.83 -0.75 -11.80
N ALA A 138 10.90 -0.40 -12.68
CA ALA A 138 9.94 0.68 -12.47
C ALA A 138 9.05 0.43 -11.24
N PHE A 139 8.69 -0.83 -10.97
CA PHE A 139 7.91 -1.20 -9.79
C PHE A 139 8.60 -0.77 -8.49
N GLN A 140 9.92 -0.97 -8.37
CA GLN A 140 10.67 -0.58 -7.17
C GLN A 140 10.64 0.93 -6.96
N ILE A 141 10.80 1.72 -8.04
CA ILE A 141 10.69 3.18 -7.97
C ILE A 141 9.29 3.61 -7.52
N ILE A 142 8.24 3.05 -8.13
CA ILE A 142 6.85 3.40 -7.80
C ILE A 142 6.59 3.11 -6.33
N GLN A 143 7.01 1.94 -5.84
CA GLN A 143 6.84 1.57 -4.44
C GLN A 143 7.66 2.46 -3.51
N GLU A 144 8.92 2.74 -3.86
CA GLU A 144 9.83 3.62 -3.11
C GLU A 144 9.19 4.98 -2.82
N TYR A 145 8.72 5.68 -3.86
CA TYR A 145 8.17 7.02 -3.72
C TYR A 145 6.72 7.05 -3.23
N SER A 146 5.90 6.06 -3.58
CA SER A 146 4.57 5.91 -2.97
C SER A 146 4.67 5.71 -1.46
N GLY A 147 5.75 5.07 -1.02
CA GLY A 147 6.10 4.88 0.40
C GLY A 147 6.32 6.15 1.18
N PHE A 148 6.52 7.30 0.52
CA PHE A 148 6.69 8.57 1.22
C PHE A 148 5.35 9.10 1.74
N VAL A 149 4.25 8.61 1.16
CA VAL A 149 2.89 9.12 1.41
C VAL A 149 2.01 8.07 2.09
N TYR A 150 2.12 6.79 1.71
CA TYR A 150 1.24 5.73 2.19
C TYR A 150 1.20 5.58 3.73
N PRO A 151 2.32 5.60 4.47
CA PRO A 151 2.29 5.48 5.93
C PRO A 151 1.42 6.55 6.58
N GLY A 152 1.55 7.81 6.16
CA GLY A 152 0.74 8.92 6.67
C GLY A 152 -0.74 8.75 6.37
N ILE A 153 -1.09 8.38 5.13
CA ILE A 153 -2.48 8.10 4.74
C ILE A 153 -3.07 7.00 5.62
N VAL A 154 -2.36 5.88 5.78
CA VAL A 154 -2.84 4.76 6.60
C VAL A 154 -3.08 5.19 8.05
N VAL A 155 -2.15 5.94 8.66
CA VAL A 155 -2.32 6.43 10.04
C VAL A 155 -3.53 7.38 10.15
N ILE A 156 -3.62 8.37 9.26
CA ILE A 156 -4.66 9.40 9.31
C ILE A 156 -6.03 8.79 9.08
N PHE A 157 -6.21 7.94 8.07
CA PHE A 157 -7.51 7.34 7.80
C PHE A 157 -7.87 6.28 8.83
N SER A 158 -6.92 5.43 9.25
CA SER A 158 -7.24 4.38 10.23
C SER A 158 -7.60 4.98 11.60
N LEU A 159 -6.84 5.96 12.09
CA LEU A 159 -7.14 6.60 13.37
C LEU A 159 -8.23 7.66 13.25
N GLY A 160 -8.24 8.45 12.18
CA GLY A 160 -9.24 9.49 11.96
C GLY A 160 -10.65 8.96 11.79
N LEU A 161 -10.81 7.81 11.12
CA LEU A 161 -12.12 7.19 10.94
C LEU A 161 -12.55 6.38 12.17
N LEU A 162 -11.61 5.73 12.86
CA LEU A 162 -11.95 4.70 13.86
C LEU A 162 -11.75 5.14 15.32
N TRP A 163 -11.01 6.21 15.58
CA TRP A 163 -10.66 6.64 16.94
C TRP A 163 -11.29 7.99 17.30
N LYS A 164 -12.16 7.98 18.32
CA LYS A 164 -12.93 9.18 18.71
C LYS A 164 -12.08 10.33 19.27
N ARG A 165 -10.85 10.07 19.71
CA ARG A 165 -9.92 11.10 20.21
C ARG A 165 -9.02 11.67 19.11
N SER A 166 -9.15 11.19 17.88
CA SER A 166 -8.32 11.62 16.77
C SER A 166 -8.41 13.14 16.56
N SER A 167 -7.30 13.84 16.76
CA SER A 167 -7.23 15.29 16.62
C SER A 167 -6.97 15.73 15.18
N GLY A 168 -7.66 16.78 14.74
CA GLY A 168 -7.38 17.41 13.44
C GLY A 168 -5.94 17.93 13.31
N LEU A 169 -5.33 18.42 14.41
CA LEU A 169 -3.94 18.85 14.41
C LEU A 169 -2.99 17.66 14.24
N ALA A 170 -3.27 16.54 14.92
CA ALA A 170 -2.49 15.32 14.76
C ALA A 170 -2.50 14.84 13.30
N ALA A 171 -3.65 14.89 12.64
CA ALA A 171 -3.77 14.53 11.23
C ALA A 171 -2.92 15.42 10.30
N ILE A 172 -2.95 16.74 10.48
CA ILE A 172 -2.14 17.67 9.68
C ILE A 172 -0.64 17.43 9.91
N VAL A 173 -0.22 17.32 11.17
CA VAL A 173 1.19 17.09 11.53
C VAL A 173 1.68 15.75 10.97
N THR A 174 0.86 14.69 11.02
CA THR A 174 1.18 13.40 10.41
C THR A 174 1.23 13.46 8.88
N ALA A 175 0.36 14.25 8.24
CA ALA A 175 0.35 14.41 6.78
C ALA A 175 1.61 15.12 6.27
N ILE A 176 2.12 16.10 7.00
CA ILE A 176 3.41 16.74 6.69
C ILE A 176 4.56 15.81 7.09
N GLY A 177 4.46 15.20 8.27
CA GLY A 177 5.45 14.32 8.87
C GLY A 177 5.79 13.11 8.00
N THR A 178 4.81 12.50 7.32
CA THR A 178 5.08 11.30 6.49
C THR A 178 6.13 11.57 5.43
N PHE A 179 6.06 12.72 4.75
CA PHE A 179 7.05 13.08 3.74
C PHE A 179 8.41 13.37 4.38
N LEU A 180 8.43 14.19 5.45
CA LEU A 180 9.67 14.59 6.12
C LEU A 180 10.42 13.39 6.71
N PHE A 181 9.73 12.51 7.43
CA PHE A 181 10.34 11.30 7.99
C PHE A 181 10.76 10.34 6.88
N SER A 182 10.00 10.21 5.79
CA SER A 182 10.41 9.33 4.69
C SER A 182 11.69 9.80 4.01
N VAL A 183 11.84 11.11 3.79
CA VAL A 183 13.10 11.71 3.31
C VAL A 183 14.23 11.46 4.32
N LEU A 184 13.99 11.73 5.61
CA LEU A 184 14.97 11.52 6.67
C LEU A 184 15.47 10.07 6.72
N PHE A 185 14.56 9.10 6.77
CA PHE A 185 14.92 7.68 6.79
C PHE A 185 15.59 7.24 5.48
N LYS A 186 15.25 7.83 4.32
CA LYS A 186 15.94 7.53 3.07
C LYS A 186 17.39 8.00 3.10
N LEU A 187 17.66 9.15 3.71
CA LEU A 187 19.01 9.70 3.86
C LEU A 187 19.85 8.94 4.89
N ILE A 188 19.26 8.57 6.03
CA ILE A 188 19.97 7.86 7.11
C ILE A 188 20.16 6.37 6.77
N MET A 189 19.18 5.76 6.10
CA MET A 189 19.14 4.31 5.81
C MET A 189 18.94 4.04 4.31
N PRO A 190 19.86 4.48 3.43
CA PRO A 190 19.68 4.41 1.98
C PRO A 190 19.57 2.98 1.44
N ASN A 191 20.25 2.04 2.09
CA ASN A 191 20.32 0.62 1.69
C ASN A 191 19.16 -0.23 2.22
N THR A 192 18.27 0.35 3.04
CA THR A 192 17.12 -0.39 3.58
C THR A 192 16.01 -0.50 2.52
N PRO A 193 15.44 -1.70 2.31
CA PRO A 193 14.33 -1.91 1.41
C PRO A 193 13.17 -0.96 1.69
N PHE A 194 12.48 -0.50 0.63
CA PHE A 194 11.40 0.48 0.73
C PHE A 194 10.33 0.08 1.74
N LEU A 195 9.96 -1.21 1.77
CA LEU A 195 8.88 -1.73 2.60
C LEU A 195 9.21 -1.63 4.09
N ILE A 196 10.45 -1.96 4.46
CA ILE A 196 10.91 -1.87 5.84
C ILE A 196 10.96 -0.40 6.27
N ARG A 197 11.45 0.48 5.39
CA ARG A 197 11.52 1.91 5.65
C ARG A 197 10.13 2.55 5.81
N MET A 198 9.15 2.18 4.98
CA MET A 198 7.75 2.59 5.15
C MET A 198 7.23 2.24 6.55
N GLY A 199 7.60 1.06 7.06
CA GLY A 199 7.18 0.60 8.37
C GLY A 199 7.82 1.36 9.54
N TYR A 200 9.09 1.76 9.44
CA TYR A 200 9.70 2.68 10.42
C TYR A 200 9.01 4.03 10.45
N VAL A 201 8.72 4.60 9.27
CA VAL A 201 7.96 5.85 9.17
C VAL A 201 6.58 5.67 9.79
N PHE A 202 5.89 4.57 9.50
CA PHE A 202 4.60 4.24 10.10
C PHE A 202 4.64 4.24 11.63
N PHE A 203 5.65 3.64 12.27
CA PHE A 203 5.79 3.64 13.72
C PHE A 203 5.95 5.04 14.30
N VAL A 204 6.85 5.85 13.73
CA VAL A 204 7.08 7.22 14.19
C VAL A 204 5.80 8.05 14.06
N LEU A 205 5.10 7.91 12.93
CA LEU A 205 3.85 8.63 12.70
C LEU A 205 2.72 8.21 13.63
N VAL A 206 2.61 6.91 13.96
CA VAL A 206 1.65 6.42 14.94
C VAL A 206 1.91 7.04 16.31
N ILE A 207 3.16 6.98 16.78
CA ILE A 207 3.54 7.53 18.09
C ILE A 207 3.23 9.02 18.14
N LEU A 208 3.61 9.75 17.09
CA LEU A 208 3.33 11.17 16.94
C LEU A 208 1.83 11.47 16.95
N PHE A 209 1.05 10.76 16.14
CA PHE A 209 -0.39 10.98 16.00
C PHE A 209 -1.13 10.72 17.32
N VAL A 210 -0.83 9.59 17.97
CA VAL A 210 -1.45 9.21 19.26
C VAL A 210 -1.06 10.22 20.34
N SER A 211 0.20 10.61 20.42
CA SER A 211 0.67 11.58 21.42
C SER A 211 -0.01 12.93 21.26
N LEU A 212 -0.05 13.48 20.05
CA LEU A 212 -0.70 14.76 19.76
C LEU A 212 -2.22 14.71 19.99
N SER A 213 -2.86 13.59 19.69
CA SER A 213 -4.30 13.41 19.92
C SER A 213 -4.63 13.33 21.41
N LEU A 214 -3.80 12.65 22.21
CA LEU A 214 -3.98 12.58 23.66
C LEU A 214 -3.70 13.93 24.35
N LEU A 215 -2.71 14.69 23.87
CA LEU A 215 -2.38 16.03 24.36
C LEU A 215 -3.36 17.13 23.88
N SER A 216 -4.23 16.81 22.93
CA SER A 216 -5.21 17.77 22.39
C SER A 216 -6.17 18.25 23.49
N LYS A 217 -6.26 19.56 23.65
CA LYS A 217 -7.21 20.22 24.55
C LYS A 217 -8.58 20.46 23.92
N ASN A 218 -8.68 20.41 22.58
CA ASN A 218 -9.93 20.66 21.85
C ASN A 218 -10.80 19.40 21.88
N THR A 219 -11.59 19.24 22.95
CA THR A 219 -12.33 17.99 23.21
C THR A 219 -13.71 18.30 23.78
N VAL A 220 -14.69 17.48 23.42
CA VAL A 220 -16.07 17.55 23.93
C VAL A 220 -16.40 16.27 24.70
N PRO A 221 -17.40 16.29 25.60
CA PRO A 221 -17.86 15.07 26.27
C PRO A 221 -18.23 13.99 25.25
N ALA A 222 -17.74 12.77 25.45
CA ALA A 222 -18.06 11.64 24.59
C ALA A 222 -19.49 11.17 24.87
N LYS A 223 -20.20 10.75 23.81
CA LYS A 223 -21.51 10.09 23.97
C LYS A 223 -21.34 8.79 24.77
N PRO A 224 -22.28 8.48 25.68
CA PRO A 224 -22.24 7.23 26.42
C PRO A 224 -22.43 6.05 25.47
N LEU A 225 -21.62 5.01 25.65
CA LEU A 225 -21.73 3.74 24.93
C LEU A 225 -22.55 2.74 25.74
N ASP A 226 -23.20 1.82 25.05
CA ASP A 226 -23.87 0.68 25.68
C ASP A 226 -22.85 -0.29 26.30
N GLU A 227 -23.27 -0.96 27.37
CA GLU A 227 -22.38 -1.86 28.13
C GLU A 227 -21.86 -3.02 27.27
N HIS A 228 -22.67 -3.51 26.32
CA HIS A 228 -22.28 -4.57 25.41
C HIS A 228 -21.15 -4.12 24.46
N THR A 229 -21.24 -2.93 23.87
CA THR A 229 -20.17 -2.35 23.05
C THR A 229 -18.90 -2.12 23.85
N ILE A 230 -18.99 -1.59 25.07
CA ILE A 230 -17.82 -1.38 25.93
C ILE A 230 -17.12 -2.71 26.20
N LYS A 231 -17.85 -3.75 26.61
CA LYS A 231 -17.29 -5.10 26.85
C LYS A 231 -16.65 -5.68 25.60
N THR A 232 -17.29 -5.52 24.45
CA THR A 232 -16.79 -6.02 23.16
C THR A 232 -15.49 -5.32 22.75
N GLN A 233 -15.44 -4.00 22.80
CA GLN A 233 -14.24 -3.22 22.48
C GLN A 233 -13.08 -3.55 23.42
N LEU A 234 -13.34 -3.68 24.73
CA LEU A 234 -12.31 -4.05 25.70
C LEU A 234 -11.79 -5.48 25.48
N LYS A 235 -12.67 -6.45 25.20
CA LYS A 235 -12.27 -7.83 24.91
C LYS A 235 -11.34 -7.89 23.69
N TRP A 236 -11.74 -7.27 22.58
CA TRP A 236 -10.91 -7.25 21.37
C TRP A 236 -9.63 -6.44 21.56
N SER A 237 -9.67 -5.33 22.30
CA SER A 237 -8.48 -4.58 22.68
C SER A 237 -7.46 -5.45 23.43
N SER A 238 -7.90 -6.25 24.42
CA SER A 238 -7.03 -7.17 25.15
C SER A 238 -6.45 -8.28 24.27
N ILE A 239 -7.26 -8.88 23.39
CA ILE A 239 -6.79 -9.91 22.44
C ILE A 239 -5.73 -9.34 21.50
N LEU A 240 -5.99 -8.16 20.92
CA LEU A 240 -5.05 -7.48 20.01
C LEU A 240 -3.79 -7.03 20.74
N PHE A 241 -3.89 -6.60 22.00
CA PHE A 241 -2.72 -6.26 22.82
C PHE A 241 -1.84 -7.49 23.05
N ALA A 242 -2.42 -8.60 23.47
CA ALA A 242 -1.70 -9.85 23.67
C ALA A 242 -1.06 -10.34 22.36
N SER A 243 -1.79 -10.27 21.25
CA SER A 243 -1.29 -10.64 19.91
C SER A 243 -0.13 -9.75 19.48
N SER A 244 -0.21 -8.44 19.75
CA SER A 244 0.87 -7.49 19.51
C SER A 244 2.14 -7.84 20.28
N ILE A 245 2.02 -8.12 21.58
CA ILE A 245 3.16 -8.54 22.42
C ILE A 245 3.79 -9.82 21.88
N ILE A 246 2.98 -10.82 21.53
CA ILE A 246 3.47 -12.08 20.94
C ILE A 246 4.25 -11.79 19.66
N CYS A 247 3.72 -10.95 18.77
CA CYS A 247 4.39 -10.57 17.53
C CYS A 247 5.72 -9.85 17.77
N TYR A 248 5.79 -8.91 18.73
CA TYR A 248 7.04 -8.24 19.09
C TYR A 248 8.07 -9.22 19.67
N VAL A 249 7.65 -10.10 20.58
CA VAL A 249 8.52 -11.11 21.18
C VAL A 249 9.07 -12.06 20.12
N LEU A 250 8.21 -12.56 19.22
CA LEU A 250 8.64 -13.40 18.10
C LEU A 250 9.60 -12.67 17.17
N GLY A 251 9.31 -11.42 16.82
CA GLY A 251 10.21 -10.60 16.01
C GLY A 251 11.58 -10.41 16.65
N ILE A 252 11.64 -10.09 17.95
CA ILE A 252 12.89 -9.92 18.70
C ILE A 252 13.66 -11.25 18.77
N ILE A 253 12.97 -12.36 19.05
CA ILE A 253 13.59 -13.69 19.08
C ILE A 253 14.23 -13.97 17.72
N VAL A 254 13.47 -13.83 16.63
CA VAL A 254 14.00 -14.10 15.29
C VAL A 254 15.16 -13.19 14.95
N MET A 255 15.13 -11.92 15.34
CA MET A 255 16.20 -10.94 15.05
C MET A 255 17.54 -11.25 15.76
N PHE A 256 17.51 -11.74 17.00
CA PHE A 256 18.74 -12.00 17.79
C PHE A 256 19.16 -13.47 17.83
N CYS A 257 18.26 -14.38 17.51
CA CYS A 257 18.52 -15.81 17.48
C CYS A 257 19.44 -16.18 16.30
N LYS A 258 20.56 -16.83 16.59
CA LYS A 258 21.52 -17.33 15.59
C LYS A 258 21.27 -18.77 15.16
N ALA A 259 20.17 -19.39 15.59
CA ALA A 259 19.84 -20.74 15.15
C ALA A 259 19.54 -20.74 13.64
N SER A 260 19.82 -21.86 12.96
CA SER A 260 19.64 -22.00 11.51
C SER A 260 18.24 -21.60 11.04
N TRP A 261 17.19 -22.04 11.75
CA TRP A 261 15.81 -21.70 11.44
C TRP A 261 15.50 -20.20 11.62
N CYS A 262 16.15 -19.51 12.57
CA CYS A 262 16.01 -18.07 12.76
C CYS A 262 16.65 -17.30 11.60
N LEU A 263 17.83 -17.73 11.15
CA LEU A 263 18.52 -17.14 10.00
C LEU A 263 17.71 -17.31 8.71
N THR A 264 17.07 -18.47 8.53
CA THR A 264 16.12 -18.69 7.43
C THR A 264 15.00 -17.65 7.48
N LEU A 265 14.34 -17.49 8.63
CA LEU A 265 13.25 -16.51 8.80
C LEU A 265 13.69 -15.05 8.59
N GLN A 266 14.91 -14.69 9.01
CA GLN A 266 15.46 -13.36 8.73
C GLN A 266 15.60 -13.11 7.23
N ASN A 267 16.09 -14.10 6.47
CA ASN A 267 16.17 -14.01 5.01
C ASN A 267 14.79 -13.91 4.34
N LEU A 268 13.72 -14.39 5.01
CA LEU A 268 12.34 -14.21 4.55
C LEU A 268 11.78 -12.80 4.79
N GLY A 269 12.55 -11.92 5.45
CA GLY A 269 12.06 -10.61 5.88
C GLY A 269 11.04 -10.70 7.02
N PHE A 270 11.13 -11.74 7.88
CA PHE A 270 10.23 -11.93 9.01
C PHE A 270 10.21 -10.73 9.99
N GLU A 271 11.21 -9.85 9.94
CA GLU A 271 11.22 -8.55 10.63
C GLU A 271 9.96 -7.71 10.32
N GLY A 272 9.30 -7.93 9.19
CA GLY A 272 7.99 -7.33 8.87
C GLY A 272 6.90 -7.63 9.90
N ILE A 273 7.06 -8.64 10.76
CA ILE A 273 6.14 -8.95 11.86
C ILE A 273 6.01 -7.79 12.85
N PHE A 274 7.03 -6.93 12.97
CA PHE A 274 6.94 -5.73 13.79
C PHE A 274 5.86 -4.78 13.28
N PHE A 275 5.62 -4.72 11.96
CA PHE A 275 4.58 -3.86 11.39
C PHE A 275 3.19 -4.34 11.80
N LEU A 276 2.97 -5.66 11.74
CA LEU A 276 1.75 -6.28 12.23
C LEU A 276 1.58 -6.07 13.73
N ALA A 277 2.65 -6.22 14.51
CA ALA A 277 2.66 -5.99 15.95
C ALA A 277 2.19 -4.57 16.30
N THR A 278 2.74 -3.55 15.63
CA THR A 278 2.33 -2.17 15.87
C THR A 278 0.90 -1.91 15.38
N MET A 279 0.48 -2.49 14.26
CA MET A 279 -0.92 -2.37 13.82
C MET A 279 -1.88 -2.91 14.90
N PHE A 280 -1.61 -4.09 15.45
CA PHE A 280 -2.40 -4.66 16.55
C PHE A 280 -2.34 -3.80 17.82
N LEU A 281 -1.18 -3.23 18.14
CA LEU A 281 -1.04 -2.31 19.27
C LEU A 281 -1.93 -1.07 19.08
N VAL A 282 -1.91 -0.46 17.89
CA VAL A 282 -2.71 0.71 17.56
C VAL A 282 -4.20 0.40 17.64
N LEU A 283 -4.63 -0.70 17.03
CA LEU A 283 -6.01 -1.18 17.12
C LEU A 283 -6.44 -1.37 18.58
N SER A 284 -5.57 -1.99 19.40
CA SER A 284 -5.82 -2.18 20.82
C SER A 284 -5.96 -0.86 21.58
N ILE A 285 -5.05 0.10 21.37
CA ILE A 285 -5.04 1.40 22.04
C ILE A 285 -6.33 2.16 21.74
N TYR A 286 -6.70 2.31 20.48
CA TYR A 286 -7.88 3.11 20.16
C TYR A 286 -9.17 2.40 20.57
N LEU A 287 -9.25 1.06 20.52
CA LEU A 287 -10.45 0.33 21.00
C LEU A 287 -10.63 0.53 22.51
N LYS A 288 -9.53 0.48 23.27
CA LYS A 288 -9.55 0.75 24.72
C LYS A 288 -9.95 2.19 25.01
N SER A 289 -9.39 3.14 24.28
CA SER A 289 -9.70 4.56 24.41
C SER A 289 -11.15 4.88 24.00
N ASN A 290 -11.65 4.30 22.91
CA ASN A 290 -13.04 4.42 22.49
C ASN A 290 -13.99 3.91 23.59
N ALA A 291 -13.65 2.80 24.26
CA ALA A 291 -14.46 2.24 25.33
C ALA A 291 -14.41 3.05 26.64
N LYS A 292 -13.26 3.66 26.99
CA LYS A 292 -13.03 4.25 28.32
C LYS A 292 -13.02 5.78 28.38
N ASP A 293 -12.61 6.44 27.31
CA ASP A 293 -12.40 7.89 27.36
C ASP A 293 -13.73 8.63 27.46
N LYS A 294 -13.78 9.59 28.39
CA LYS A 294 -14.99 10.40 28.63
C LYS A 294 -15.13 11.58 27.68
N VAL A 295 -14.16 11.75 26.78
CA VAL A 295 -14.05 12.89 25.86
C VAL A 295 -13.72 12.41 24.45
N GLN A 296 -14.08 13.19 23.46
CA GLN A 296 -13.85 12.94 22.04
C GLN A 296 -13.51 14.24 21.29
N ASP A 297 -12.94 14.13 20.10
CA ASP A 297 -12.77 15.27 19.21
C ASP A 297 -14.15 15.77 18.73
N PRO A 298 -14.38 17.10 18.59
CA PRO A 298 -15.65 17.62 18.09
C PRO A 298 -16.06 17.10 16.70
N LYS A 299 -15.10 16.64 15.89
CA LYS A 299 -15.31 16.08 14.56
C LYS A 299 -15.24 14.55 14.54
N ALA A 300 -15.26 13.90 15.69
CA ALA A 300 -15.26 12.45 15.78
C ALA A 300 -16.45 11.85 15.03
N ILE A 301 -16.19 10.81 14.23
CA ILE A 301 -17.22 10.09 13.50
C ILE A 301 -17.87 9.07 14.44
N GLU A 302 -19.20 9.05 14.45
CA GLU A 302 -19.95 8.01 15.16
C GLU A 302 -19.95 6.74 14.33
N ILE A 303 -19.45 5.66 14.92
CA ILE A 303 -19.31 4.37 14.24
C ILE A 303 -20.33 3.42 14.83
N ASP A 304 -21.28 3.01 14.00
CA ASP A 304 -22.14 1.89 14.32
C ASP A 304 -21.41 0.58 14.01
N LEU A 305 -21.16 -0.24 15.04
CA LEU A 305 -20.51 -1.54 14.90
C LEU A 305 -21.34 -2.54 14.09
N SER A 306 -22.65 -2.30 13.95
CA SER A 306 -23.52 -3.13 13.12
C SER A 306 -23.12 -3.10 11.63
N LEU A 307 -22.48 -2.01 11.18
CA LEU A 307 -21.98 -1.85 9.81
C LEU A 307 -20.91 -2.87 9.42
N PHE A 308 -20.20 -3.45 10.40
CA PHE A 308 -19.17 -4.46 10.16
C PHE A 308 -19.70 -5.89 10.19
N ARG A 309 -21.00 -6.10 10.42
CA ARG A 309 -21.58 -7.45 10.39
C ARG A 309 -21.58 -7.97 8.95
N THR A 310 -20.81 -9.04 8.73
CA THR A 310 -20.72 -9.73 7.45
C THR A 310 -21.63 -10.95 7.41
N ASN A 311 -22.15 -11.27 6.23
CA ASN A 311 -22.98 -12.47 6.05
C ASN A 311 -22.12 -13.75 6.03
N THR A 312 -22.76 -14.91 6.24
CA THR A 312 -22.07 -16.20 6.31
C THR A 312 -21.32 -16.54 5.03
N GLN A 313 -21.88 -16.21 3.86
CA GLN A 313 -21.25 -16.45 2.55
C GLN A 313 -19.94 -15.68 2.41
N PHE A 314 -19.92 -14.42 2.83
CA PHE A 314 -18.71 -13.61 2.86
C PHE A 314 -17.66 -14.25 3.77
N ASN A 315 -18.07 -14.70 4.97
CA ASN A 315 -17.15 -15.29 5.96
C ASN A 315 -16.52 -16.60 5.46
N ILE A 316 -17.33 -17.48 4.84
CA ILE A 316 -16.82 -18.72 4.23
C ILE A 316 -15.81 -18.40 3.13
N GLY A 317 -16.15 -17.47 2.24
CA GLY A 317 -15.27 -17.11 1.13
C GLY A 317 -13.98 -16.42 1.60
N ALA A 318 -14.05 -15.56 2.62
CA ALA A 318 -12.88 -14.94 3.23
C ALA A 318 -11.98 -15.98 3.90
N PHE A 319 -12.55 -16.94 4.63
CA PHE A 319 -11.80 -18.05 5.23
C PHE A 319 -11.13 -18.92 4.17
N GLY A 320 -11.83 -19.24 3.08
CA GLY A 320 -11.27 -19.99 1.95
C GLY A 320 -10.05 -19.28 1.32
N ILE A 321 -10.11 -17.96 1.17
CA ILE A 321 -8.97 -17.15 0.71
C ILE A 321 -7.78 -17.26 1.67
N ILE A 322 -8.02 -17.16 2.98
CA ILE A 322 -6.96 -17.25 4.01
C ILE A 322 -6.30 -18.63 3.97
N VAL A 323 -7.10 -19.71 3.91
CA VAL A 323 -6.59 -21.08 3.82
C VAL A 323 -5.78 -21.29 2.55
N LEU A 324 -6.27 -20.78 1.41
CA LEU A 324 -5.55 -20.91 0.15
C LEU A 324 -4.21 -20.15 0.18
N LEU A 325 -4.19 -18.93 0.75
CA LEU A 325 -2.94 -18.21 0.97
C LEU A 325 -1.99 -18.98 1.90
N ALA A 326 -2.50 -19.53 3.01
CA ALA A 326 -1.68 -20.32 3.92
C ALA A 326 -1.05 -21.53 3.22
N ILE A 327 -1.84 -22.28 2.41
CA ILE A 327 -1.33 -23.40 1.62
C ILE A 327 -0.25 -22.92 0.64
N LEU A 328 -0.51 -21.85 -0.12
CA LEU A 328 0.47 -21.31 -1.07
C LEU A 328 1.79 -20.96 -0.38
N TYR A 329 1.74 -20.25 0.75
CA TYR A 329 2.94 -19.92 1.51
C TYR A 329 3.65 -21.14 2.09
N ILE A 330 2.92 -22.14 2.60
CA ILE A 330 3.53 -23.38 3.16
C ILE A 330 4.14 -24.27 2.06
N THR A 331 3.57 -24.26 0.86
CA THR A 331 4.03 -25.14 -0.24
C THR A 331 5.17 -24.55 -1.05
N LEU A 332 5.25 -23.21 -1.16
CA LEU A 332 6.22 -22.52 -2.00
C LEU A 332 7.45 -22.02 -1.20
N TRP A 333 7.39 -22.02 0.14
CA TRP A 333 8.46 -21.61 1.05
C TRP A 333 8.71 -22.68 2.12
#